data_AF-A0A806C6X0-F1
#
_entry.id   AF-A0A806C6X0-F1
#
_cell.length_a   1.000
_cell.length_b   1.000
_cell.length_c   1.000
_cell.angle_alpha   90.00
_cell.angle_beta   90.00
_cell.angle_gamma   90.00
#
_symmetry.space_group_name_H-M   'P 1'
#
loop_
_entity.id
_entity.type
_entity.pdbx_description
1 polymer ?
#
loop_
_entity_poly.entity_id
_entity_poly.type
_entity_poly.pdbx_seq_one_letter_code
_entity_poly.pdbx_strand_id
1 'polypeptide(L)'
;MKHYIIVHIFVFLFLNACYPVASNKIELKPKTETSLNQEEAPNQEEAPNQEASYKEEDINKKTKNTLLNDLTNLIEKANTHKEKYMKMEEPSNQYEMLVFKLMRWGPEPRENVSSNTERSIKFRKKLILF
;
A
#
# COMPACT_ATOMS: atom_id res chain seq x y z
N MET A 1 -4.27 15.26 -25.57
CA MET A 1 -2.85 14.95 -25.27
C MET A 1 -2.54 14.82 -23.77
N LYS A 2 -3.08 15.65 -22.88
CA LYS A 2 -2.78 15.60 -21.42
C LYS A 2 -3.15 14.26 -20.74
N HIS A 3 -4.24 13.60 -21.16
CA HIS A 3 -4.67 12.32 -20.58
C HIS A 3 -3.81 11.12 -21.00
N TYR A 4 -3.16 11.20 -22.17
CA TYR A 4 -2.28 10.13 -22.64
C TYR A 4 -1.03 9.99 -21.77
N ILE A 5 -0.48 11.11 -21.29
CA ILE A 5 0.69 11.12 -20.40
C ILE A 5 0.34 10.45 -19.06
N ILE A 6 -0.83 10.74 -18.50
CA ILE A 6 -1.28 10.16 -17.24
C ILE A 6 -1.48 8.64 -17.37
N VAL A 7 -2.13 8.19 -18.45
CA VAL A 7 -2.32 6.75 -18.71
C VAL A 7 -0.98 6.04 -18.88
N HIS A 8 -0.02 6.66 -19.57
CA HIS A 8 1.30 6.07 -19.77
C HIS A 8 2.09 5.91 -18.47
N ILE A 9 2.01 6.88 -17.56
CA ILE A 9 2.64 6.82 -16.24
C ILE A 9 2.04 5.68 -15.41
N PHE A 10 0.71 5.57 -15.39
CA PHE A 10 0.05 4.49 -14.65
C PHE A 10 0.45 3.10 -15.19
N VAL A 11 0.49 2.92 -16.51
CA VAL A 11 0.90 1.64 -17.13
C VAL A 11 2.35 1.29 -16.81
N PHE A 12 3.27 2.26 -16.84
CA PHE A 12 4.69 2.03 -16.49
C PHE A 12 4.89 1.64 -15.02
N LEU A 13 4.12 2.22 -14.09
CA LEU A 13 4.20 1.87 -12.66
C LEU A 13 3.67 0.46 -12.39
N PHE A 14 2.57 0.06 -13.02
CA PHE A 14 2.01 -1.28 -12.84
C PHE A 14 2.86 -2.39 -13.49
N LEU A 15 3.51 -2.11 -14.63
CA LEU A 15 4.42 -3.07 -15.28
C LEU A 15 5.69 -3.34 -14.44
N ASN A 16 6.29 -2.31 -13.83
CA ASN A 16 7.47 -2.48 -12.98
C ASN A 16 7.16 -3.13 -11.63
N ALA A 17 5.94 -2.99 -11.11
CA ALA A 17 5.51 -3.66 -9.88
C ALA A 17 5.23 -5.16 -10.10
N CYS A 18 4.86 -5.56 -11.32
CA CYS A 18 4.54 -6.95 -11.66
C CYS A 18 5.75 -7.75 -12.18
N TYR A 19 6.77 -7.07 -12.69
CA TYR A 19 8.08 -7.65 -13.00
C TYR A 19 9.13 -7.09 -12.04
N PRO A 20 9.36 -7.71 -10.86
CA PRO A 20 10.60 -7.45 -10.15
C PRO A 20 11.72 -7.94 -11.09
N VAL A 21 12.40 -7.00 -11.76
CA VAL A 21 13.70 -7.29 -12.36
C VAL A 21 14.54 -7.84 -11.21
N ALA A 22 14.80 -9.14 -11.24
CA ALA A 22 15.68 -9.79 -10.30
C ALA A 22 17.00 -9.03 -10.37
N SER A 23 17.29 -8.28 -9.31
CA SER A 23 18.60 -7.68 -9.14
C SER A 23 19.55 -8.82 -8.85
N ASN A 24 20.14 -9.35 -9.93
CA ASN A 24 21.28 -10.24 -9.85
C ASN A 24 22.32 -9.49 -9.04
N LYS A 25 22.59 -9.95 -7.81
CA LYS A 25 23.67 -9.43 -6.98
C LYS A 25 24.97 -9.60 -7.77
N ILE A 26 25.45 -8.53 -8.37
CA ILE A 26 26.85 -8.43 -8.75
C ILE A 26 27.59 -8.17 -7.44
N GLU A 27 28.07 -9.25 -6.82
CA GLU A 27 29.13 -9.17 -5.83
C GLU A 27 30.37 -8.59 -6.50
N LEU A 28 30.55 -7.27 -6.42
CA LEU A 28 31.84 -6.64 -6.66
C LEU A 28 32.75 -7.00 -5.50
N LYS A 29 33.41 -8.16 -5.59
CA LYS A 29 34.61 -8.47 -4.79
C LYS A 29 35.69 -7.45 -5.15
N PRO A 30 36.19 -6.63 -4.21
CA PRO A 30 37.41 -5.87 -4.46
C PRO A 30 38.57 -6.87 -4.51
N LYS A 31 39.22 -6.92 -5.68
CA LYS A 31 40.50 -7.58 -5.88
C LYS A 31 41.56 -6.64 -5.28
N THR A 32 42.19 -7.04 -4.19
CA THR A 32 43.36 -6.32 -3.67
C THR A 32 44.53 -7.28 -3.59
N GLU A 33 45.43 -7.20 -4.58
CA GLU A 33 46.80 -7.70 -4.49
C GLU A 33 47.73 -6.50 -4.32
N THR A 34 48.25 -6.37 -3.09
CA THR A 34 49.66 -6.13 -2.72
C THR A 34 50.43 -4.88 -3.17
N SER A 35 51.04 -4.26 -2.13
CA SER A 35 52.22 -3.36 -2.03
C SER A 35 51.94 -1.84 -2.04
N LEU A 36 52.65 -0.96 -1.33
CA LEU A 36 53.54 -0.93 -0.15
C LEU A 36 53.98 0.56 -0.05
N ASN A 37 53.88 1.20 1.13
CA ASN A 37 54.55 2.46 1.57
C ASN A 37 54.16 3.77 0.81
N GLN A 38 54.19 5.02 1.32
CA GLN A 38 54.68 5.76 2.50
C GLN A 38 54.04 7.17 2.31
N GLU A 39 53.44 7.91 3.26
CA GLU A 39 53.97 8.72 4.38
C GLU A 39 53.30 10.13 4.30
N GLU A 40 53.20 10.80 5.45
CA GLU A 40 52.94 12.24 5.69
C GLU A 40 51.51 12.82 5.55
N ALA A 41 50.97 13.25 6.70
CA ALA A 41 49.95 14.29 6.84
C ALA A 41 50.62 15.68 6.74
N PRO A 42 49.91 16.76 6.35
CA PRO A 42 49.24 17.54 7.40
C PRO A 42 47.97 18.34 6.99
N ASN A 43 47.04 18.40 7.95
CA ASN A 43 46.20 19.54 8.37
C ASN A 43 45.08 20.15 7.49
N GLN A 44 43.93 20.25 8.18
CA GLN A 44 42.85 21.24 8.07
C GLN A 44 41.89 21.16 6.86
N GLU A 45 40.71 20.58 7.10
CA GLU A 45 39.46 21.22 6.72
C GLU A 45 38.35 20.83 7.72
N GLU A 46 37.68 21.86 8.21
CA GLU A 46 36.60 21.84 9.20
C GLU A 46 35.48 20.88 8.79
N ALA A 47 34.96 20.09 9.72
CA ALA A 47 33.78 19.26 9.49
C ALA A 47 32.50 20.12 9.51
N PRO A 48 31.76 20.29 8.40
CA PRO A 48 30.42 20.90 8.40
C PRO A 48 29.30 19.83 8.44
N ASN A 49 29.64 18.54 8.50
CA ASN A 49 28.71 17.48 8.09
C ASN A 49 27.86 16.90 9.22
N GLN A 50 28.16 17.18 10.49
CA GLN A 50 27.42 16.59 11.61
C GLN A 50 26.05 17.27 11.80
N GLU A 51 25.95 18.60 11.76
CA GLU A 51 24.66 19.29 11.92
C GLU A 51 23.65 19.00 10.80
N ALA A 52 24.12 18.83 9.56
CA ALA A 52 23.26 18.50 8.43
C ALA A 52 22.66 17.10 8.58
N SER A 53 23.47 16.12 9.02
CA SER A 53 23.04 14.74 9.27
C SER A 53 22.01 14.65 10.40
N TYR A 54 22.19 15.37 11.52
CA TYR A 54 21.24 15.36 12.63
C TYR A 54 19.89 16.00 12.27
N LYS A 55 19.90 17.09 11.49
CA LYS A 55 18.68 17.74 11.00
C LYS A 55 17.92 16.85 10.02
N GLU A 56 18.62 16.12 9.17
CA GLU A 56 18.00 15.21 8.20
C GLU A 56 17.38 13.97 8.87
N GLU A 57 18.03 13.39 9.87
CA GLU A 57 17.45 12.29 10.67
C GLU A 57 16.19 12.72 11.43
N ASP A 58 16.18 13.92 12.01
CA ASP A 58 15.05 14.43 12.78
C ASP A 58 13.85 14.79 11.88
N ILE A 59 14.12 15.37 10.70
CA ILE A 59 13.10 15.60 9.66
C ILE A 59 12.52 14.27 9.15
N ASN A 60 13.35 13.27 8.91
CA ASN A 60 12.90 11.93 8.49
C ASN A 60 12.05 11.26 9.56
N LYS A 61 12.45 11.36 10.83
CA LYS A 61 11.69 10.82 11.97
C LYS A 61 10.33 11.52 12.12
N LYS A 62 10.30 12.85 12.01
CA LYS A 62 9.05 13.63 12.04
C LYS A 62 8.11 13.24 10.90
N THR A 63 8.64 13.14 9.68
CA THR A 63 7.87 12.74 8.49
C THR A 63 7.29 11.34 8.63
N LYS A 64 8.09 10.38 9.11
CA LYS A 64 7.65 9.02 9.39
C LYS A 64 6.54 8.97 10.45
N ASN A 65 6.67 9.74 11.53
CA ASN A 65 5.67 9.79 12.58
C ASN A 65 4.35 10.39 12.07
N THR A 66 4.40 11.43 11.25
CA THR A 66 3.20 11.99 10.59
C THR A 66 2.54 10.97 9.69
N LEU A 67 3.28 10.30 8.81
CA LEU A 67 2.73 9.26 7.93
C LEU A 67 2.10 8.09 8.71
N LEU A 68 2.74 7.67 9.80
CA LEU A 68 2.22 6.60 10.66
C LEU A 68 0.93 7.03 11.36
N ASN A 69 0.87 8.26 11.85
CA ASN A 69 -0.33 8.82 12.47
C ASN A 69 -1.46 8.95 11.44
N ASP A 70 -1.18 9.46 10.25
CA ASP A 70 -2.17 9.58 9.17
C ASP A 70 -2.70 8.21 8.75
N LEU A 71 -1.83 7.22 8.62
CA LEU A 71 -2.24 5.84 8.34
C LEU A 71 -3.13 5.26 9.45
N THR A 72 -2.77 5.51 10.72
CA THR A 72 -3.55 5.06 11.87
C THR A 72 -4.93 5.69 11.86
N ASN A 73 -5.01 7.00 11.63
CA ASN A 73 -6.28 7.73 11.51
C ASN A 73 -7.15 7.22 10.35
N LEU A 74 -6.53 6.89 9.21
CA LEU A 74 -7.25 6.31 8.07
C LEU A 74 -7.79 4.91 8.39
N ILE A 75 -7.02 4.07 9.08
CA ILE A 75 -7.44 2.73 9.52
C ILE A 75 -8.60 2.84 10.51
N GLU A 76 -8.51 3.73 11.50
CA GLU A 76 -9.57 3.96 12.46
C GLU A 76 -10.86 4.43 11.78
N LYS A 77 -10.76 5.42 10.89
CA LYS A 77 -11.91 5.93 10.12
C LYS A 77 -12.56 4.83 9.28
N ALA A 78 -11.76 4.00 8.59
CA ALA A 78 -12.26 2.89 7.79
C ALA A 78 -12.95 1.82 8.67
N ASN A 79 -12.39 1.53 9.85
CA ASN A 79 -12.98 0.59 10.80
C ASN A 79 -14.30 1.12 11.38
N THR A 80 -14.37 2.40 11.77
CA THR A 80 -15.63 3.02 12.21
C THR A 80 -16.70 2.95 11.12
N HIS A 81 -16.33 3.22 9.87
CA HIS A 81 -17.23 3.08 8.73
C HIS A 81 -17.72 1.63 8.59
N LYS A 82 -16.81 0.66 8.57
CA LYS A 82 -17.15 -0.77 8.49
C LYS A 82 -18.10 -1.21 9.60
N GLU A 83 -17.83 -0.83 10.85
CA GLU A 83 -18.67 -1.19 12.01
C GLU A 83 -20.09 -0.65 11.90
N LYS A 84 -20.26 0.58 11.36
CA LYS A 84 -21.57 1.19 11.12
C LYS A 84 -22.45 0.29 10.23
N TYR A 85 -21.92 -0.20 9.11
CA TYR A 85 -22.68 -1.03 8.16
C TYR A 85 -22.81 -2.48 8.61
N MET A 86 -21.86 -3.01 9.37
CA MET A 86 -21.98 -4.37 9.90
C MET A 86 -23.10 -4.50 10.94
N LYS A 87 -23.36 -3.42 11.70
CA LYS A 87 -24.43 -3.32 12.71
C LYS A 87 -25.78 -2.88 12.15
N MET A 88 -25.83 -2.38 10.93
CA MET A 88 -27.08 -1.98 10.28
C MET A 88 -27.93 -3.23 9.99
N GLU A 89 -29.17 -3.22 10.44
CA GLU A 89 -30.13 -4.27 10.13
C GLU A 89 -30.58 -4.14 8.68
N GLU A 90 -30.56 -5.25 7.94
CA GLU A 90 -31.01 -5.27 6.55
C GLU A 90 -32.54 -5.30 6.52
N PRO A 91 -33.21 -4.37 5.83
CA PRO A 91 -34.66 -4.40 5.69
C PRO A 91 -35.08 -5.61 4.87
N SER A 92 -36.29 -6.14 5.10
CA SER A 92 -36.76 -7.36 4.42
C SER A 92 -36.83 -7.24 2.89
N ASN A 93 -36.97 -6.01 2.36
CA ASN A 93 -36.94 -5.74 0.92
C ASN A 93 -35.51 -5.58 0.36
N GLN A 94 -34.47 -5.75 1.18
CA GLN A 94 -33.05 -5.64 0.83
C GLN A 94 -32.71 -4.33 0.11
N TYR A 95 -33.24 -3.21 0.62
CA TYR A 95 -33.08 -1.87 0.05
C TYR A 95 -33.60 -1.75 -1.40
N GLU A 96 -34.56 -2.62 -1.77
CA GLU A 96 -35.12 -2.71 -3.12
C GLU A 96 -34.08 -3.03 -4.21
N MET A 97 -32.92 -3.56 -3.81
CA MET A 97 -31.86 -3.93 -4.73
C MET A 97 -32.24 -5.20 -5.52
N LEU A 98 -32.90 -5.00 -6.66
CA LEU A 98 -33.29 -6.06 -7.59
C LEU A 98 -32.11 -6.94 -8.02
N VAL A 99 -30.90 -6.37 -8.07
CA VAL A 99 -29.68 -7.08 -8.44
C VAL A 99 -29.42 -8.33 -7.58
N PHE A 100 -29.81 -8.31 -6.29
CA PHE A 100 -29.63 -9.48 -5.41
C PHE A 100 -30.49 -10.67 -5.82
N LYS A 101 -31.67 -10.42 -6.42
CA LYS A 101 -32.55 -11.47 -6.92
C LYS A 101 -32.09 -12.01 -8.28
N LEU A 102 -31.36 -11.21 -9.05
CA LEU A 102 -30.88 -11.55 -10.40
C LEU A 102 -29.53 -12.26 -10.38
N MET A 103 -28.69 -11.99 -9.39
CA MET A 103 -27.38 -12.64 -9.24
C MET A 103 -27.48 -13.97 -8.50
N ARG A 104 -26.84 -15.00 -9.06
CA ARG A 104 -26.70 -16.34 -8.45
C ARG A 104 -25.24 -16.68 -8.23
N TRP A 105 -24.99 -17.48 -7.20
CA TRP A 105 -23.68 -18.10 -7.04
C TRP A 105 -23.42 -19.11 -8.15
N GLY A 106 -22.20 -19.15 -8.68
CA GLY A 106 -21.79 -20.16 -9.66
C GLY A 106 -21.72 -21.58 -9.08
N PRO A 107 -21.14 -21.78 -7.88
CA PRO A 107 -21.11 -23.07 -7.20
C PRO A 107 -22.46 -23.46 -6.60
N GLU A 108 -22.74 -24.77 -6.55
CA GLU A 108 -23.90 -25.33 -5.86
C GLU A 108 -24.00 -24.82 -4.40
N PRO A 109 -25.21 -24.60 -3.86
CA PRO A 109 -26.52 -24.84 -4.47
C PRO A 109 -27.03 -23.72 -5.41
N ARG A 110 -26.12 -22.86 -5.92
CA ARG A 110 -26.41 -21.78 -6.88
C ARG A 110 -27.55 -20.85 -6.47
N GLU A 111 -27.71 -20.62 -5.17
CA GLU A 111 -28.77 -19.76 -4.67
C GLU A 111 -28.55 -18.30 -5.10
N ASN A 112 -29.63 -17.52 -5.05
CA ASN A 112 -29.54 -16.10 -5.31
C ASN A 112 -28.73 -15.38 -4.22
N VAL A 113 -28.13 -14.25 -4.59
CA VAL A 113 -27.50 -13.33 -3.63
C VAL A 113 -28.53 -12.76 -2.65
N SER A 114 -29.82 -12.76 -2.98
CA SER A 114 -30.92 -12.39 -2.07
C SER A 114 -31.22 -13.44 -0.99
N SER A 115 -30.69 -14.66 -1.09
CA SER A 115 -30.99 -15.73 -0.15
C SER A 115 -30.45 -15.48 1.25
N ASN A 116 -31.06 -16.13 2.26
CA ASN A 116 -30.64 -16.07 3.66
C ASN A 116 -29.54 -17.10 3.99
N THR A 117 -28.51 -17.17 3.14
CA THR A 117 -27.30 -17.95 3.41
C THR A 117 -26.20 -17.04 3.93
N GLU A 118 -25.26 -17.57 4.72
CA GLU A 118 -24.16 -16.78 5.30
C GLU A 118 -23.36 -16.05 4.22
N ARG A 119 -23.06 -16.74 3.10
CA ARG A 119 -22.33 -16.15 1.97
C ARG A 119 -23.10 -15.02 1.29
N SER A 120 -24.41 -15.17 1.08
CA SER A 120 -25.27 -14.15 0.49
C SER A 120 -25.38 -12.92 1.39
N ILE A 121 -25.63 -13.11 2.69
CA ILE A 121 -25.68 -12.01 3.67
C ILE A 121 -24.34 -11.26 3.71
N LYS A 122 -23.22 -11.99 3.75
CA LYS A 122 -21.87 -11.39 3.75
C LYS A 122 -21.58 -10.60 2.48
N PHE A 123 -22.02 -11.10 1.32
CA PHE A 123 -21.87 -10.39 0.06
C PHE A 123 -22.67 -9.09 0.06
N ARG A 124 -23.96 -9.14 0.45
CA ARG A 124 -24.82 -7.94 0.50
C ARG A 124 -24.27 -6.90 1.47
N LYS A 125 -23.82 -7.30 2.66
CA LYS A 125 -23.14 -6.39 3.61
C LYS A 125 -21.88 -5.74 3.03
N LYS A 126 -21.07 -6.49 2.28
CA LYS A 126 -19.91 -5.93 1.57
C LYS A 126 -20.31 -4.95 0.48
N LEU A 127 -21.37 -5.24 -0.27
CA LEU A 127 -21.82 -4.37 -1.34
C LEU A 127 -22.40 -3.05 -0.81
N ILE A 128 -23.12 -3.09 0.31
CA ILE A 128 -23.64 -1.88 0.99
C ILE A 128 -22.51 -1.03 1.61
N LEU A 129 -21.37 -1.64 1.94
CA LEU A 129 -20.19 -0.92 2.42
C LEU A 129 -19.51 -0.08 1.32
N PHE A 130 -19.69 -0.47 0.05
CA PHE A 130 -19.12 0.20 -1.13
C PHE A 130 -20.07 1.26 -1.67
#